data_AF-A0AAU7YSR9-F1
#
_entry.id   AF-A0AAU7YSR9-F1
#
_cell.length_a   1.000
_cell.length_b   1.000
_cell.length_c   1.000
_cell.angle_alpha   90.00
_cell.angle_beta   90.00
_cell.angle_gamma   90.00
#
_symmetry.space_group_name_H-M   'P 1'
#
loop_
_entity.id
_entity.type
_entity.pdbx_description
1 polymer ?
#
loop_
_entity_poly.entity_id
_entity_poly.type
_entity_poly.pdbx_seq_one_letter_code
_entity_poly.pdbx_strand_id
1 'polypeptide(L)'
;MTRMKEGYIARRQRVRALVSADRDRDRKKRYFRRLWITRINAGIRGMGVSYNYSRLIKNRYKKQLLLNRKILAQIAISNRNCLYMISNEIIK
;
A
#
# COMPACT_ATOMS: atom_id res chain seq x y z
N MET A 1 -37.86 25.93 5.01
CA MET A 1 -36.91 25.88 6.15
C MET A 1 -36.30 27.27 6.31
N THR A 2 -36.14 27.79 7.52
CA THR A 2 -35.60 29.15 7.75
C THR A 2 -34.10 29.23 7.48
N ARG A 3 -33.64 30.32 6.85
CA ARG A 3 -32.23 30.62 6.46
C ARG A 3 -31.20 30.40 7.58
N MET A 4 -31.62 30.60 8.84
CA MET A 4 -30.80 30.38 10.03
C MET A 4 -30.49 28.89 10.29
N LYS A 5 -31.45 27.99 10.01
CA LYS A 5 -31.25 26.53 10.12
C LYS A 5 -30.28 26.02 9.05
N GLU A 6 -30.33 26.59 7.85
CA GLU A 6 -29.42 26.24 6.74
C GLU A 6 -27.96 26.56 7.07
N GLY A 7 -27.67 27.75 7.62
CA GLY A 7 -26.32 28.13 8.03
C GLY A 7 -25.74 27.24 9.14
N TYR A 8 -26.57 26.83 10.10
CA TYR A 8 -26.18 25.90 11.16
C TYR A 8 -25.83 24.50 10.59
N ILE A 9 -26.67 23.99 9.69
CA ILE A 9 -26.43 22.69 9.03
C ILE A 9 -25.13 22.72 8.22
N ALA A 10 -24.89 23.79 7.46
CA ALA A 10 -23.67 23.97 6.68
C ALA A 10 -22.42 23.98 7.56
N ARG A 11 -22.46 24.70 8.71
CA ARG A 11 -21.35 24.71 9.68
C ARG A 11 -21.08 23.32 10.24
N ARG A 12 -22.13 22.58 10.60
CA ARG A 12 -22.02 21.20 11.13
C ARG A 12 -21.43 20.24 10.10
N GLN A 13 -21.83 20.35 8.83
CA GLN A 13 -21.27 19.55 7.74
C GLN A 13 -19.79 19.87 7.52
N ARG A 14 -19.39 21.15 7.54
CA ARG A 14 -17.99 21.56 7.42
C ARG A 14 -17.10 20.92 8.48
N VAL A 15 -17.52 20.96 9.75
CA VAL A 15 -16.74 20.33 10.85
C VAL A 15 -16.60 18.82 10.63
N ARG A 16 -17.68 18.13 10.23
CA ARG A 16 -17.64 16.70 9.92
C ARG A 16 -16.72 16.37 8.76
N ALA A 17 -16.69 17.23 7.73
CA ALA A 17 -15.81 17.07 6.58
C ALA A 17 -14.34 17.18 7.00
N LEU A 18 -13.97 18.17 7.83
CA LEU A 18 -12.61 18.34 8.34
C LEU A 18 -12.15 17.12 9.17
N VAL A 19 -12.97 16.67 10.12
CA VAL A 19 -12.66 15.48 10.94
C VAL A 19 -12.53 14.21 10.09
N SER A 20 -13.30 14.11 9.00
CA SER A 20 -13.19 12.97 8.08
C SER A 20 -11.91 13.05 7.24
N ALA A 21 -11.60 14.23 6.69
CA ALA A 21 -10.37 14.46 5.93
C ALA A 21 -9.12 14.12 6.75
N ASP A 22 -9.07 14.53 8.02
CA ASP A 22 -7.95 14.24 8.91
C ASP A 22 -7.79 12.74 9.17
N ARG A 23 -8.87 12.05 9.50
CA ARG A 23 -8.88 10.59 9.67
C ARG A 23 -8.46 9.87 8.39
N ASP A 24 -8.90 10.36 7.23
CA ASP A 24 -8.62 9.73 5.95
C ASP A 24 -7.19 9.95 5.48
N ARG A 25 -6.51 11.04 5.87
CA ARG A 25 -5.07 11.23 5.63
C ARG A 25 -4.24 10.10 6.24
N ASP A 26 -4.56 9.66 7.46
CA ASP A 26 -3.86 8.54 8.09
C ASP A 26 -4.30 7.18 7.56
N ARG A 27 -5.58 7.01 7.24
CA ARG A 27 -6.07 5.80 6.58
C ARG A 27 -5.43 5.61 5.20
N LYS A 28 -5.23 6.68 4.42
CA LYS A 28 -4.61 6.65 3.09
C LYS A 28 -3.22 6.00 3.13
N LYS A 29 -2.41 6.28 4.16
CA LYS A 29 -1.11 5.63 4.38
C LYS A 29 -1.25 4.11 4.53
N ARG A 30 -2.22 3.65 5.33
CA ARG A 30 -2.52 2.21 5.53
C ARG A 30 -3.09 1.56 4.26
N TYR A 31 -3.99 2.24 3.56
CA TYR A 31 -4.58 1.76 2.31
C TYR A 31 -3.52 1.52 1.23
N PHE A 32 -2.62 2.47 1.01
CA PHE A 32 -1.53 2.28 0.05
C PHE A 32 -0.60 1.14 0.45
N ARG A 33 -0.25 1.03 1.73
CA ARG A 33 0.56 -0.10 2.20
C ARG A 33 -0.13 -1.44 1.93
N ARG A 34 -1.43 -1.55 2.20
CA ARG A 34 -2.23 -2.74 1.90
C ARG A 34 -2.22 -3.05 0.40
N LEU A 35 -2.45 -2.03 -0.44
CA LEU A 35 -2.43 -2.16 -1.90
C LEU A 35 -1.06 -2.64 -2.42
N TRP A 36 0.04 -2.09 -1.91
CA TRP A 36 1.38 -2.53 -2.30
C TRP A 36 1.64 -3.99 -1.94
N ILE A 37 1.20 -4.44 -0.76
CA ILE A 37 1.31 -5.85 -0.35
C ILE A 37 0.55 -6.75 -1.33
N THR A 38 -0.70 -6.39 -1.66
CA THR A 38 -1.53 -7.16 -2.60
C THR A 38 -0.87 -7.24 -3.99
N ARG A 39 -0.35 -6.12 -4.50
CA ARG A 39 0.34 -6.06 -5.80
C ARG A 39 1.60 -6.93 -5.83
N ILE A 40 2.44 -6.84 -4.80
CA ILE A 40 3.64 -7.67 -4.68
C ILE A 40 3.25 -9.15 -4.61
N ASN A 41 2.26 -9.50 -3.78
CA ASN A 41 1.80 -10.88 -3.64
C ASN A 41 1.29 -11.45 -4.97
N ALA A 42 0.51 -10.67 -5.73
CA ALA A 42 0.05 -11.06 -7.05
C ALA A 42 1.21 -11.26 -8.05
N GLY A 43 2.22 -10.39 -8.02
CA GLY A 43 3.40 -10.51 -8.89
C GLY A 43 4.26 -11.75 -8.59
N ILE A 44 4.39 -12.12 -7.32
CA ILE A 44 5.24 -13.23 -6.86
C ILE A 44 4.55 -14.58 -7.03
N ARG A 45 3.21 -14.66 -6.90
CA ARG A 45 2.46 -15.92 -6.98
C ARG A 45 2.67 -16.70 -8.28
N GLY A 46 2.99 -16.02 -9.38
CA GLY A 46 3.28 -16.66 -10.66
C GLY A 46 4.68 -17.29 -10.78
N MET A 47 5.57 -17.11 -9.80
CA MET A 47 6.96 -17.55 -9.86
C MET A 47 7.21 -18.92 -9.20
N GLY A 48 6.18 -19.53 -8.62
CA GLY A 48 6.23 -20.88 -8.02
C GLY A 48 5.89 -20.91 -6.52
N VAL A 49 5.70 -22.12 -5.98
CA VAL A 49 5.16 -22.35 -4.63
C VAL A 49 6.06 -21.82 -3.50
N SER A 50 7.38 -21.84 -3.73
CA SER A 50 8.39 -21.32 -2.79
C SER A 50 8.43 -19.81 -2.69
N TYR A 51 7.84 -19.10 -3.66
CA TYR A 51 7.85 -17.66 -3.78
C TYR A 51 6.60 -17.09 -3.10
N ASN A 52 6.76 -16.59 -1.88
CA ASN A 52 5.68 -15.97 -1.13
C ASN A 52 6.12 -14.62 -0.53
N TYR A 53 5.13 -13.76 -0.27
CA TYR A 53 5.38 -12.41 0.25
C TYR A 53 6.16 -12.43 1.58
N SER A 54 5.77 -13.30 2.52
CA SER A 54 6.35 -13.35 3.87
C SER A 54 7.83 -13.76 3.85
N ARG A 55 8.19 -14.74 3.03
CA ARG A 55 9.57 -15.22 2.82
C ARG A 55 10.40 -14.15 2.11
N LEU A 56 9.85 -13.50 1.07
CA LEU A 56 10.53 -12.40 0.40
C LEU A 56 10.85 -11.26 1.38
N ILE A 57 9.90 -10.85 2.22
CA ILE A 57 10.14 -9.81 3.22
C ILE A 57 11.13 -10.27 4.29
N LYS A 58 10.98 -11.48 4.83
CA LYS A 58 11.92 -12.04 5.83
C LYS A 58 13.35 -12.06 5.30
N ASN A 59 13.54 -12.58 4.10
CA ASN A 59 14.86 -12.69 3.48
C ASN A 59 15.41 -11.33 3.06
N ARG A 60 14.58 -10.40 2.60
CA ARG A 60 15.00 -9.02 2.32
C ARG A 60 15.59 -8.36 3.57
N TYR A 61 14.97 -8.57 4.74
CA TYR A 61 15.53 -8.09 6.02
C TYR A 61 16.85 -8.79 6.36
N LYS A 62 16.95 -10.11 6.16
CA LYS A 62 18.20 -10.86 6.38
C LYS A 62 19.35 -10.37 5.50
N LYS A 63 19.08 -10.04 4.24
CA LYS A 63 20.07 -9.49 3.29
C LYS A 63 20.27 -7.98 3.40
N GLN A 64 19.68 -7.34 4.41
CA GLN A 64 19.80 -5.89 4.66
C GLN A 64 19.44 -4.98 3.47
N LEU A 65 18.57 -5.46 2.57
CA LEU A 65 18.14 -4.68 1.40
C LEU A 65 17.17 -3.57 1.81
N LEU A 66 17.53 -2.31 1.54
CA LEU A 66 16.77 -1.11 1.88
C LEU A 66 15.58 -0.82 0.91
N LEU A 67 15.13 -1.82 0.17
CA LEU A 67 14.03 -1.68 -0.79
C LEU A 67 12.68 -1.48 -0.09
N ASN A 68 11.96 -0.39 -0.41
CA ASN A 68 10.63 -0.14 0.12
C ASN A 68 9.55 -0.94 -0.65
N ARG A 69 8.43 -1.24 0.03
CA ARG A 69 7.24 -1.89 -0.55
C ARG A 69 6.62 -1.07 -1.69
N LYS A 70 6.72 0.26 -1.65
CA LYS A 70 6.28 1.13 -2.76
C LYS A 70 7.01 0.80 -4.05
N ILE A 71 8.35 0.72 -3.99
CA ILE A 71 9.21 0.44 -5.14
C ILE A 71 9.00 -0.99 -5.62
N LEU A 72 8.98 -1.96 -4.70
CA LEU A 72 8.71 -3.37 -5.05
C LEU A 72 7.34 -3.54 -5.74
N ALA A 73 6.30 -2.84 -5.27
CA ALA A 73 4.99 -2.89 -5.90
C ALA A 73 4.97 -2.23 -7.29
N GLN A 74 5.78 -1.19 -7.50
CA GLN A 74 5.91 -0.56 -8.81
C GLN A 74 6.65 -1.47 -9.79
N ILE A 75 7.77 -2.07 -9.36
CA ILE A 75 8.54 -3.05 -10.14
C ILE A 75 7.65 -4.23 -10.54
N ALA A 76 6.84 -4.72 -9.60
CA ALA A 76 5.91 -5.82 -9.87
C ALA A 76 4.90 -5.52 -10.97
N ILE A 77 4.55 -4.24 -11.19
CA ILE A 77 3.64 -3.82 -12.26
C ILE A 77 4.42 -3.53 -13.54
N SER A 78 5.55 -2.81 -13.45
CA SER A 78 6.26 -2.31 -14.62
C SER A 78 7.10 -3.36 -15.33
N ASN A 79 7.74 -4.27 -14.58
CA ASN A 79 8.66 -5.24 -15.15
C ASN A 79 8.71 -6.54 -14.31
N ARG A 80 8.05 -7.57 -14.83
CA ARG A 80 8.01 -8.90 -14.20
C ARG A 80 9.38 -9.58 -14.16
N ASN A 81 10.24 -9.38 -15.16
CA ASN A 81 11.59 -9.98 -15.21
C ASN A 81 12.48 -9.40 -14.12
N CYS A 82 12.42 -8.08 -13.89
CA CYS A 82 13.16 -7.43 -12.81
C CYS A 82 12.72 -7.97 -11.43
N LEU A 83 11.41 -8.13 -11.20
CA LEU A 83 10.89 -8.74 -9.97
C LEU A 83 11.42 -10.17 -9.77
N TYR A 84 11.52 -10.94 -10.86
CA TYR A 84 12.03 -12.31 -10.82
C TYR A 84 13.51 -12.36 -10.42
N MET A 85 14.36 -11.52 -11.02
CA MET A 85 15.79 -11.43 -10.66
C MET A 85 15.98 -11.08 -9.18
N ILE A 86 15.28 -10.04 -8.70
CA ILE A 86 15.33 -9.63 -7.29
C ILE A 86 14.85 -10.77 -6.38
N SER A 87 13.78 -11.47 -6.76
CA SER A 87 13.24 -12.56 -5.94
C SER A 87 14.20 -13.74 -5.86
N ASN A 88 14.86 -14.10 -6.95
CA ASN A 88 15.91 -15.12 -6.97
C ASN A 88 17.09 -14.73 -6.09
N GLU A 89 17.56 -13.48 -6.21
CA GLU A 89 18.66 -12.95 -5.41
C GLU A 89 18.30 -12.92 -3.93
N ILE A 90 17.04 -12.69 -3.55
CA ILE A 90 16.60 -12.66 -2.15
C ILE A 90 16.35 -14.07 -1.58
N ILE A 91 15.85 -15.00 -2.38
CA ILE A 91 15.44 -16.33 -1.90
C ILE A 91 16.59 -17.35 -1.87
N LYS A 92 17.54 -17.26 -2.79
CA LYS A 92 18.84 -17.95 -2.67
C LYS A 92 19.58 -17.45 -1.44
#